data_AF-A0A423W4Q3-F1
#
_entry.id   AF-A0A423W4Q3-F1
#
_cell.length_a   1.000
_cell.length_b   1.000
_cell.length_c   1.000
_cell.angle_alpha   90.00
_cell.angle_beta   90.00
_cell.angle_gamma   90.00
#
_symmetry.space_group_name_H-M   'P 1'
#
loop_
_entity.id
_entity.type
_entity.pdbx_description
1 polymer ?
#
loop_
_entity_poly.entity_id
_entity_poly.type
_entity_poly.pdbx_seq_one_letter_code
_entity_poly.pdbx_strand_id
1 'polypeptide(L)'
;MATDLTSTNSDVDAFFERCKLPPGTRDRCWAYVRELFPGRTVEEVSSQGYCSYTLCVAQDTIVQFRPPVHRLEIRLAETIRDVYGSNAPRTELLGILASPQLPSKDSQEQISCQAPVDEGIAIDDDGDEHEHHTPLYVYSMTRIPGISLAEHSASSRLYPISPIWLRQQRETIVEQFAKFIAKGWRSARPASDPIVSSLCGKVGGSMRWRLGQMRAYLPQRFRPAVRNTLDRLDEIEALPWSLTHGDVVPANVMVRPPRDKHGALVLTGFLDWAEAEYLPLGIGLYGLEELLGETGADGRFSYFMEADGLRELFWSRLAAEVPGIDIQSGTLYREVVEAAHTLGVLLWHGIAFDNGRLRRVVEEGKDDEELRRLDSFFSQSTKSVKVGVGRS
;
A
#
# COMPACT_ATOMS: atom_id res chain seq x y z
N MET A 1 7.91 -3.17 5.91
CA MET A 1 8.54 -3.02 4.56
C MET A 1 8.88 -1.55 4.28
N ALA A 2 9.85 -0.98 5.00
CA ALA A 2 10.36 0.37 4.76
C ALA A 2 11.78 0.24 4.18
N THR A 3 11.96 0.55 2.90
CA THR A 3 13.29 0.61 2.29
C THR A 3 13.95 1.95 2.59
N ASP A 4 15.16 1.86 3.14
CA ASP A 4 16.05 2.96 3.48
C ASP A 4 16.24 3.96 2.32
N LEU A 5 16.19 5.25 2.64
CA LEU A 5 16.27 6.38 1.70
C LEU A 5 17.70 6.71 1.22
N THR A 6 18.56 5.70 1.09
CA THR A 6 19.86 5.87 0.43
C THR A 6 20.19 4.62 -0.36
N SER A 7 20.06 4.66 -1.69
CA SER A 7 20.68 3.60 -2.50
C SER A 7 21.12 4.10 -3.86
N THR A 8 22.35 3.71 -4.16
CA THR A 8 23.08 3.86 -5.43
C THR A 8 22.83 2.58 -6.25
N ASN A 9 23.63 2.31 -7.30
CA ASN A 9 23.49 1.17 -8.25
C ASN A 9 23.06 -0.20 -7.65
N SER A 10 23.25 -0.45 -6.35
CA SER A 10 22.88 -1.67 -5.64
C SER A 10 21.40 -2.07 -5.72
N ASP A 11 20.45 -1.12 -5.68
CA ASP A 11 19.02 -1.49 -5.68
C ASP A 11 18.54 -2.00 -7.04
N VAL A 12 19.13 -1.46 -8.11
CA VAL A 12 18.82 -1.89 -9.48
C VAL A 12 19.25 -3.34 -9.66
N ASP A 13 20.51 -3.64 -9.32
CA ASP A 13 21.06 -4.99 -9.46
C ASP A 13 20.31 -5.98 -8.55
N ALA A 14 19.92 -5.56 -7.34
CA ALA A 14 19.15 -6.37 -6.40
C ALA A 14 17.81 -6.86 -6.98
N PHE A 15 17.12 -6.08 -7.83
CA PHE A 15 15.90 -6.55 -8.49
C PHE A 15 16.18 -7.69 -9.46
N PHE A 16 17.19 -7.54 -10.33
CA PHE A 16 17.51 -8.55 -11.34
C PHE A 16 18.03 -9.84 -10.68
N GLU A 17 18.86 -9.73 -9.65
CA GLU A 17 19.35 -10.86 -8.87
C GLU A 17 18.22 -11.58 -8.14
N ARG A 18 17.36 -10.84 -7.43
CA ARG A 18 16.21 -11.42 -6.69
C ARG A 18 15.25 -12.15 -7.61
N CYS A 19 15.00 -11.61 -8.80
CA CYS A 19 14.14 -12.23 -9.80
C CYS A 19 14.85 -13.32 -10.64
N LYS A 20 16.14 -13.59 -10.36
CA LYS A 20 16.99 -14.55 -11.08
C LYS A 20 17.00 -14.28 -12.60
N LEU A 21 17.04 -13.02 -13.00
CA LEU A 21 16.98 -12.62 -14.41
C LEU A 21 18.36 -12.74 -15.06
N PRO A 22 18.45 -13.23 -16.32
CA PRO A 22 19.72 -13.37 -17.01
C PRO A 22 20.49 -12.05 -17.15
N PRO A 23 21.83 -12.09 -17.21
CA PRO A 23 22.64 -10.92 -17.58
C PRO A 23 22.17 -10.31 -18.92
N GLY A 24 22.20 -8.98 -19.02
CA GLY A 24 21.71 -8.25 -20.19
C GLY A 24 20.20 -8.02 -20.22
N THR A 25 19.42 -8.54 -19.26
CA THR A 25 17.97 -8.24 -19.17
C THR A 25 17.72 -6.74 -18.97
N ARG A 26 18.56 -6.04 -18.19
CA ARG A 26 18.51 -4.58 -18.02
C ARG A 26 18.62 -3.85 -19.37
N ASP A 27 19.58 -4.22 -20.21
CA ASP A 27 19.77 -3.62 -21.54
C ASP A 27 18.55 -3.86 -22.44
N ARG A 28 17.93 -5.03 -22.33
CA ARG A 28 16.69 -5.36 -23.06
C ARG A 28 15.50 -4.51 -22.58
N CYS A 29 15.37 -4.28 -21.28
CA CYS A 29 14.37 -3.34 -20.75
C CYS A 29 14.57 -1.93 -21.33
N TRP A 30 15.82 -1.44 -21.34
CA TRP A 30 16.15 -0.14 -21.92
C TRP A 30 15.85 -0.07 -23.43
N ALA A 31 16.22 -1.11 -24.19
CA ALA A 31 15.94 -1.19 -25.62
C ALA A 31 14.43 -1.16 -25.89
N TYR A 32 13.65 -1.95 -25.14
CA TYR A 32 12.19 -2.00 -25.23
C TYR A 32 11.56 -0.61 -25.02
N VAL A 33 11.98 0.12 -23.99
CA VAL A 33 11.44 1.47 -23.73
C VAL A 33 11.87 2.47 -24.80
N ARG A 34 13.12 2.43 -25.27
CA ARG A 34 13.61 3.34 -26.31
C ARG A 34 12.91 3.14 -27.65
N GLU A 35 12.53 1.90 -27.97
CA GLU A 35 11.75 1.57 -29.16
C GLU A 35 10.32 2.11 -29.06
N LEU A 36 9.66 1.95 -27.92
CA LEU A 36 8.29 2.43 -27.70
C LEU A 36 8.18 3.96 -27.56
N PHE A 37 9.24 4.63 -27.11
CA PHE A 37 9.25 6.07 -26.86
C PHE A 37 10.41 6.77 -27.60
N PRO A 38 10.42 6.75 -28.95
CA PRO A 38 11.53 7.28 -29.73
C PRO A 38 11.73 8.78 -29.49
N GLY A 39 12.99 9.17 -29.26
CA GLY A 39 13.37 10.57 -29.04
C GLY A 39 13.01 11.15 -27.67
N ARG A 40 12.40 10.38 -26.77
CA ARG A 40 12.14 10.81 -25.38
C ARG A 40 13.32 10.46 -24.49
N THR A 41 13.62 11.34 -23.53
CA THR A 41 14.61 11.05 -22.48
C THR A 41 14.12 9.88 -21.63
N VAL A 42 14.98 8.89 -21.40
CA VAL A 42 14.72 7.75 -20.54
C VAL A 42 15.78 7.72 -19.45
N GLU A 43 15.34 7.59 -18.21
CA GLU A 43 16.20 7.56 -17.03
C GLU A 43 15.66 6.55 -16.01
N GLU A 44 16.55 5.93 -15.24
CA GLU A 44 16.12 5.12 -14.11
C GLU A 44 15.62 6.01 -12.98
N VAL A 45 14.60 5.56 -12.26
CA VAL A 45 14.21 6.21 -11.01
C VAL A 45 15.33 6.08 -9.98
N SER A 46 15.50 7.12 -9.16
CA SER A 46 16.57 7.20 -8.15
C SER A 46 16.48 6.13 -7.05
N SER A 47 15.29 5.59 -6.81
CA SER A 47 15.06 4.48 -5.90
C SER A 47 14.16 3.46 -6.58
N GLN A 48 14.63 2.23 -6.71
CA GLN A 48 13.89 1.15 -7.34
C GLN A 48 12.97 0.46 -6.33
N GLY A 49 11.78 0.09 -6.79
CA GLY A 49 10.83 -0.67 -5.97
C GLY A 49 11.23 -2.16 -5.86
N TYR A 50 10.74 -2.82 -4.82
CA TYR A 50 10.95 -4.25 -4.62
C TYR A 50 10.29 -5.10 -5.74
N CYS A 51 9.08 -4.72 -6.16
CA CYS A 51 8.25 -5.54 -7.04
C CYS A 51 8.50 -5.31 -8.55
N SER A 52 9.30 -4.31 -8.92
CA SER A 52 9.42 -3.86 -10.31
C SER A 52 10.73 -3.15 -10.60
N TYR A 53 11.27 -3.37 -11.80
CA TYR A 53 12.27 -2.46 -12.37
C TYR A 53 11.57 -1.30 -13.09
N THR A 54 11.95 -0.07 -12.76
CA THR A 54 11.21 1.14 -13.11
C THR A 54 12.07 2.15 -13.85
N LEU A 55 11.54 2.65 -14.97
CA LEU A 55 12.11 3.70 -15.79
C LEU A 55 11.16 4.91 -15.85
N CYS A 56 11.72 6.11 -15.79
CA CYS A 56 11.05 7.36 -16.13
C CYS A 56 11.24 7.64 -17.62
N VAL A 57 10.16 7.97 -18.30
CA VAL A 57 10.17 8.45 -19.69
C VAL A 57 9.70 9.89 -19.71
N ALA A 58 10.65 10.80 -19.95
CA ALA A 58 10.49 12.24 -19.76
C ALA A 58 9.89 12.57 -18.38
N GLN A 59 8.98 13.55 -18.31
CA GLN A 59 8.47 14.08 -17.04
C GLN A 59 7.10 13.54 -16.62
N ASP A 60 6.44 12.73 -17.45
CA ASP A 60 5.02 12.39 -17.29
C ASP A 60 4.71 10.89 -17.30
N THR A 61 5.67 10.04 -17.67
CA THR A 61 5.44 8.62 -17.91
C THR A 61 6.42 7.78 -17.09
N ILE A 62 5.91 6.74 -16.45
CA ILE A 62 6.66 5.69 -15.78
C ILE A 62 6.46 4.39 -16.56
N VAL A 63 7.52 3.62 -16.75
CA VAL A 63 7.46 2.27 -17.31
C VAL A 63 7.97 1.28 -16.26
N GLN A 64 7.16 0.29 -15.93
CA GLN A 64 7.51 -0.75 -14.96
C GLN A 64 7.58 -2.12 -15.61
N PHE A 65 8.64 -2.87 -15.28
CA PHE A 65 8.82 -4.26 -15.64
C PHE A 65 8.58 -5.12 -14.40
N ARG A 66 7.55 -5.96 -14.43
CA ARG A 66 7.13 -6.77 -13.27
C ARG A 66 7.16 -8.26 -13.62
N PRO A 67 7.76 -9.12 -12.79
CA PRO A 67 7.65 -10.58 -12.96
C PRO A 67 6.19 -11.03 -12.73
N PRO A 68 5.83 -12.26 -13.12
CA PRO A 68 4.45 -12.76 -13.01
C PRO A 68 3.87 -12.68 -11.60
N VAL A 69 4.69 -12.96 -10.57
CA VAL A 69 4.28 -12.90 -9.15
C VAL A 69 3.88 -11.49 -8.68
N HIS A 70 4.33 -10.44 -9.38
CA HIS A 70 4.04 -9.04 -9.07
C HIS A 70 3.24 -8.35 -10.18
N ARG A 71 2.52 -9.13 -10.99
CA ARG A 71 1.68 -8.63 -12.08
C ARG A 71 0.60 -7.68 -11.54
N LEU A 72 0.33 -6.60 -12.26
CA LEU A 72 -0.80 -5.70 -11.98
C LEU A 72 -2.04 -6.19 -12.74
N GLU A 73 -3.19 -6.12 -12.07
CA GLU A 73 -4.49 -6.40 -12.68
C GLU A 73 -5.03 -5.11 -13.32
N ILE A 74 -5.25 -5.13 -14.63
CA ILE A 74 -5.55 -3.91 -15.39
C ILE A 74 -6.98 -3.43 -15.13
N ARG A 75 -7.96 -4.33 -14.98
CA ARG A 75 -9.36 -3.93 -14.72
C ARG A 75 -9.48 -3.25 -13.35
N LEU A 76 -8.72 -3.73 -12.36
CA LEU A 76 -8.59 -3.12 -11.05
C LEU A 76 -7.91 -1.76 -11.15
N ALA A 77 -6.83 -1.63 -11.93
CA ALA A 77 -6.18 -0.33 -12.15
C ALA A 77 -7.12 0.69 -12.81
N GLU A 78 -7.96 0.27 -13.76
CA GLU A 78 -9.02 1.09 -14.35
C GLU A 78 -10.05 1.50 -13.29
N THR A 79 -10.54 0.54 -12.50
CA THR A 79 -11.51 0.80 -11.41
C THR A 79 -10.95 1.78 -10.39
N ILE A 80 -9.67 1.62 -10.00
CA ILE A 80 -8.97 2.53 -9.10
C ILE A 80 -8.92 3.94 -9.71
N ARG A 81 -8.59 4.05 -11.00
CA ARG A 81 -8.53 5.35 -11.67
C ARG A 81 -9.91 6.01 -11.75
N ASP A 82 -10.98 5.24 -11.93
CA ASP A 82 -12.36 5.75 -11.95
C ASP A 82 -12.78 6.28 -10.57
N VAL A 83 -12.43 5.58 -9.49
CA VAL A 83 -12.78 5.96 -8.10
C VAL A 83 -11.93 7.12 -7.60
N TYR A 84 -10.60 7.04 -7.77
CA TYR A 84 -9.65 7.97 -7.17
C TYR A 84 -9.23 9.12 -8.10
N GLY A 85 -9.54 9.01 -9.40
CA GLY A 85 -9.21 10.03 -10.40
C GLY A 85 -7.70 10.25 -10.50
N SER A 86 -7.27 11.51 -10.52
CA SER A 86 -5.85 11.87 -10.62
C SER A 86 -4.98 11.44 -9.43
N ASN A 87 -5.56 10.94 -8.34
CA ASN A 87 -4.78 10.43 -7.21
C ASN A 87 -4.21 9.03 -7.42
N ALA A 88 -4.64 8.31 -8.45
CA ALA A 88 -4.05 7.04 -8.84
C ALA A 88 -3.49 7.14 -10.27
N PRO A 89 -2.40 6.44 -10.61
CA PRO A 89 -1.88 6.45 -11.97
C PRO A 89 -2.89 5.81 -12.94
N ARG A 90 -3.00 6.35 -14.16
CA ARG A 90 -3.54 5.55 -15.27
C ARG A 90 -2.49 4.52 -15.64
N THR A 91 -2.87 3.25 -15.76
CA THR A 91 -1.96 2.12 -16.00
C THR A 91 -2.42 1.37 -17.25
N GLU A 92 -1.47 1.04 -18.12
CA GLU A 92 -1.71 0.31 -19.37
C GLU A 92 -0.68 -0.81 -19.52
N LEU A 93 -1.09 -2.01 -19.96
CA LEU A 93 -0.17 -3.08 -20.29
C LEU A 93 0.37 -2.85 -21.71
N LEU A 94 1.67 -2.60 -21.83
CA LEU A 94 2.34 -2.39 -23.12
C LEU A 94 2.72 -3.71 -23.81
N GLY A 95 2.95 -4.77 -23.03
CA GLY A 95 3.34 -6.07 -23.57
C GLY A 95 4.09 -6.93 -22.56
N ILE A 96 4.74 -7.98 -23.07
CA ILE A 96 5.52 -8.92 -22.28
C ILE A 96 6.90 -9.02 -22.91
N LEU A 97 7.93 -8.64 -22.15
CA LEU A 97 9.32 -8.86 -22.50
C LEU A 97 9.66 -10.32 -22.16
N ALA A 98 9.64 -11.18 -23.19
CA ALA A 98 10.05 -12.57 -23.06
C ALA A 98 11.49 -12.66 -22.54
N SER A 99 11.82 -13.68 -21.78
CA SER A 99 13.20 -13.90 -21.35
C SER A 99 14.06 -14.36 -22.55
N PRO A 100 15.38 -14.07 -22.58
CA PRO A 100 16.22 -14.47 -23.70
C PRO A 100 16.27 -16.00 -23.77
N GLN A 101 15.87 -16.58 -24.90
CA GLN A 101 16.18 -17.98 -25.17
C GLN A 101 17.69 -18.08 -25.44
N LEU A 102 18.42 -18.91 -24.68
CA LEU A 102 19.70 -19.40 -25.20
C LEU A 102 19.40 -20.19 -26.49
N PRO A 103 20.25 -20.12 -27.52
CA PRO A 103 20.02 -20.85 -28.75
C PRO A 103 19.97 -22.35 -28.45
N SER A 104 18.77 -22.91 -28.47
CA SER A 104 18.57 -24.35 -28.52
C SER A 104 19.08 -24.83 -29.87
N LYS A 105 20.01 -25.79 -29.85
CA LYS A 105 20.18 -26.67 -31.00
C LYS A 105 18.84 -27.35 -31.21
N ASP A 106 18.38 -27.32 -32.46
CA ASP A 106 17.14 -27.90 -32.98
C ASP A 106 15.97 -26.91 -33.06
N SER A 107 15.95 -26.25 -34.21
CA SER A 107 14.80 -25.55 -34.77
C SER A 107 13.86 -26.60 -35.35
N GLN A 108 12.63 -26.68 -34.86
CA GLN A 108 11.50 -27.04 -35.72
C GLN A 108 10.23 -26.33 -35.25
N GLU A 109 9.62 -25.68 -36.22
CA GLU A 109 8.50 -24.74 -36.16
C GLU A 109 7.22 -25.37 -35.59
N GLN A 110 6.48 -24.58 -34.80
CA GLN A 110 5.04 -24.42 -35.04
C GLN A 110 4.47 -23.19 -34.34
N ILE A 111 4.06 -22.21 -35.16
CA ILE A 111 3.29 -21.04 -34.76
C ILE A 111 1.82 -21.47 -34.61
N SER A 112 1.21 -21.18 -33.47
CA SER A 112 -0.26 -21.11 -33.35
C SER A 112 -0.65 -20.01 -32.38
N CYS A 113 -1.35 -19.02 -32.91
CA CYS A 113 -1.96 -17.92 -32.17
C CYS A 113 -3.24 -18.41 -31.48
N GLN A 114 -3.33 -18.29 -30.16
CA GLN A 114 -4.60 -18.13 -29.45
C GLN A 114 -4.34 -17.70 -28.00
N ALA A 115 -4.93 -16.57 -27.61
CA ALA A 115 -5.04 -16.17 -26.22
C ALA A 115 -6.25 -16.89 -25.59
N PRO A 116 -6.15 -17.39 -24.35
CA PRO A 116 -7.29 -17.58 -23.48
C PRO A 116 -7.23 -16.56 -22.31
N VAL A 117 -8.26 -15.72 -22.17
CA VAL A 117 -9.40 -15.82 -21.24
C VAL A 117 -9.02 -15.75 -19.75
N ASP A 118 -9.67 -14.82 -19.05
CA ASP A 118 -9.73 -14.64 -17.60
C ASP A 118 -9.80 -15.98 -16.85
N GLU A 119 -8.79 -16.28 -16.01
CA GLU A 119 -8.92 -17.22 -14.89
C GLU A 119 -8.21 -16.64 -13.66
N GLY A 120 -8.97 -16.56 -12.57
CA GLY A 120 -8.50 -16.14 -11.27
C GLY A 120 -7.58 -17.18 -10.62
N ILE A 121 -6.72 -16.66 -9.75
CA ILE A 121 -6.12 -17.29 -8.57
C ILE A 121 -5.76 -18.79 -8.70
N ALA A 122 -4.48 -19.06 -8.96
CA ALA A 122 -3.60 -19.88 -8.11
C ALA A 122 -2.20 -19.96 -8.74
N ILE A 123 -1.14 -19.69 -7.95
CA ILE A 123 0.11 -20.43 -8.10
C ILE A 123 0.60 -20.72 -6.68
N ASP A 124 0.24 -21.90 -6.20
CA ASP A 124 1.13 -22.67 -5.34
C ASP A 124 2.31 -23.09 -6.22
N ASP A 125 3.51 -22.67 -5.83
CA ASP A 125 4.76 -23.12 -6.43
C ASP A 125 5.37 -24.13 -5.46
N ASP A 126 4.86 -25.36 -5.53
CA ASP A 126 5.53 -26.55 -5.00
C ASP A 126 6.51 -27.04 -6.07
N GLY A 127 7.79 -26.79 -5.80
CA GLY A 127 8.98 -27.44 -6.35
C GLY A 127 8.88 -28.08 -7.73
N ASP A 128 9.28 -27.33 -8.76
CA ASP A 128 9.95 -27.93 -9.92
C ASP A 128 11.21 -27.12 -10.26
N GLU A 129 12.37 -27.72 -10.07
CA GLU A 129 13.69 -27.19 -10.44
C GLU A 129 13.91 -27.31 -11.96
N HIS A 130 13.05 -26.65 -12.73
CA HIS A 130 13.32 -26.38 -14.14
C HIS A 130 13.54 -24.88 -14.31
N GLU A 131 14.64 -24.50 -14.97
CA GLU A 131 15.01 -23.11 -15.32
C GLU A 131 13.94 -22.49 -16.23
N HIS A 132 12.77 -22.20 -15.66
CA HIS A 132 11.72 -21.46 -16.32
C HIS A 132 12.12 -20.00 -16.31
N HIS A 133 12.66 -19.58 -17.45
CA HIS A 133 13.04 -18.21 -17.70
C HIS A 133 11.87 -17.24 -17.47
N THR A 134 11.96 -16.41 -16.43
CA THR A 134 10.88 -15.49 -16.00
C THR A 134 10.65 -14.35 -17.01
N PRO A 135 9.45 -14.25 -17.64
CA PRO A 135 9.12 -13.10 -18.48
C PRO A 135 8.81 -11.85 -17.64
N LEU A 136 8.92 -10.66 -18.23
CA LEU A 136 8.56 -9.40 -17.57
C LEU A 136 7.35 -8.77 -18.25
N TYR A 137 6.29 -8.53 -17.50
CA TYR A 137 5.15 -7.74 -17.93
C TYR A 137 5.52 -6.26 -17.89
N VAL A 138 5.26 -5.54 -18.98
CA VAL A 138 5.66 -4.14 -19.13
C VAL A 138 4.44 -3.25 -19.06
N TYR A 139 4.42 -2.35 -18.08
CA TYR A 139 3.32 -1.42 -17.84
C TYR A 139 3.77 0.01 -18.12
N SER A 140 2.92 0.81 -18.77
CA SER A 140 3.02 2.26 -18.78
C SER A 140 2.11 2.84 -17.72
N MET A 141 2.58 3.87 -17.01
CA MET A 141 1.84 4.54 -15.96
C MET A 141 2.02 6.05 -16.06
N THR A 142 0.96 6.82 -15.82
CA THR A 142 1.10 8.28 -15.65
C THR A 142 1.86 8.60 -14.37
N ARG A 143 2.86 9.47 -14.44
CA ARG A 143 3.64 9.91 -13.28
C ARG A 143 2.78 10.79 -12.35
N ILE A 144 2.66 10.39 -11.09
CA ILE A 144 2.04 11.25 -10.07
C ILE A 144 3.00 12.40 -9.75
N PRO A 145 2.58 13.68 -9.85
CA PRO A 145 3.49 14.80 -9.64
C PRO A 145 3.91 14.97 -8.18
N GLY A 146 5.14 15.42 -7.94
CA GLY A 146 5.65 15.74 -6.61
C GLY A 146 6.75 14.80 -6.15
N ILE A 147 6.97 14.75 -4.84
CA ILE A 147 7.87 13.84 -4.14
C ILE A 147 7.08 13.00 -3.15
N SER A 148 7.64 11.90 -2.66
CA SER A 148 6.99 11.13 -1.59
C SER A 148 6.93 11.93 -0.29
N LEU A 149 5.94 11.66 0.57
CA LEU A 149 5.84 12.26 1.90
C LEU A 149 7.03 11.85 2.78
N ALA A 150 7.57 10.65 2.58
CA ALA A 150 8.81 10.21 3.20
C ALA A 150 10.00 11.12 2.83
N GLU A 151 10.22 11.41 1.54
CA GLU A 151 11.26 12.34 1.07
C GLU A 151 11.06 13.77 1.58
N HIS A 152 9.81 14.25 1.58
CA HIS A 152 9.47 15.57 2.13
C HIS A 152 9.79 15.66 3.62
N SER A 153 9.47 14.61 4.38
CA SER A 153 9.75 14.53 5.81
C SER A 153 11.25 14.46 6.10
N ALA A 154 12.00 13.68 5.32
CA ALA A 154 13.46 13.62 5.40
C ALA A 154 14.10 14.99 5.11
N SER A 155 13.64 15.68 4.07
CA SER A 155 14.10 17.03 3.72
C SER A 155 13.80 18.04 4.83
N SER A 156 12.63 17.95 5.46
CA SER A 156 12.22 18.81 6.57
C SER A 156 13.07 18.62 7.82
N ARG A 157 13.69 17.44 8.02
CA ARG A 157 14.65 17.21 9.12
C ARG A 157 16.00 17.88 8.86
N LEU A 158 16.44 17.93 7.60
CA LEU A 158 17.67 18.61 7.20
C LEU A 158 17.52 20.14 7.21
N TYR A 159 16.32 20.63 6.89
CA TYR A 159 15.98 22.06 6.85
C TYR A 159 14.72 22.34 7.67
N PRO A 160 14.83 22.40 9.02
CA PRO A 160 13.68 22.53 9.90
C PRO A 160 12.87 23.81 9.65
N ILE A 161 11.56 23.65 9.52
CA ILE A 161 10.58 24.74 9.53
C ILE A 161 10.10 25.01 10.97
N SER A 162 9.48 26.17 11.19
CA SER A 162 8.90 26.48 12.51
C SER A 162 7.85 25.45 12.92
N PRO A 163 7.74 25.09 14.22
CA PRO A 163 6.78 24.11 14.71
C PRO A 163 5.33 24.38 14.31
N ILE A 164 4.95 25.65 14.17
CA ILE A 164 3.59 26.06 13.74
C ILE A 164 3.32 25.57 12.32
N TRP A 165 4.27 25.80 11.40
CA TRP A 165 4.15 25.38 10.01
C TRP A 165 4.21 23.87 9.86
N LEU A 166 5.03 23.19 10.67
CA LEU A 166 5.10 21.73 10.67
C LEU A 166 3.76 21.11 11.10
N ARG A 167 3.17 21.62 12.18
CA ARG A 167 1.83 21.22 12.62
C ARG A 167 0.80 21.45 11.52
N GLN A 168 0.81 22.63 10.89
CA GLN A 168 -0.13 22.95 9.81
C GLN A 168 0.02 22.01 8.60
N GLN A 169 1.25 21.61 8.25
CA GLN A 169 1.48 20.61 7.20
C GLN A 169 0.88 19.25 7.58
N ARG A 170 1.06 18.80 8.82
CA ARG A 170 0.47 17.54 9.31
C ARG A 170 -1.05 17.57 9.29
N GLU A 171 -1.66 18.66 9.77
CA GLU A 171 -3.12 18.89 9.70
C GLU A 171 -3.61 18.83 8.24
N THR A 172 -2.90 19.49 7.34
CA THR A 172 -3.21 19.53 5.90
C THR A 172 -3.15 18.15 5.24
N ILE A 173 -2.18 17.31 5.62
CA ILE A 173 -2.06 15.93 5.11
C ILE A 173 -3.19 15.06 5.64
N VAL A 174 -3.48 15.14 6.94
CA VAL A 174 -4.54 14.37 7.57
C VAL A 174 -5.92 14.72 7.01
N GLU A 175 -6.21 16.01 6.78
CA GLU A 175 -7.44 16.43 6.12
C GLU A 175 -7.56 15.90 4.69
N GLN A 176 -6.47 15.94 3.91
CA GLN A 176 -6.46 15.42 2.55
C GLN A 176 -6.56 13.89 2.52
N PHE A 177 -6.02 13.20 3.52
CA PHE A 177 -6.19 11.76 3.68
C PHE A 177 -7.65 11.38 3.98
N ALA A 178 -8.35 12.13 4.84
CA ALA A 178 -9.79 11.93 5.07
C ALA A 178 -10.61 12.08 3.77
N LYS A 179 -10.29 13.07 2.93
CA LYS A 179 -10.90 13.23 1.60
C LYS A 179 -10.58 12.07 0.66
N PHE A 180 -9.36 11.53 0.74
CA PHE A 180 -8.96 10.35 -0.02
C PHE A 180 -9.78 9.12 0.38
N ILE A 181 -9.93 8.84 1.68
CA ILE A 181 -10.80 7.77 2.18
C ILE A 181 -12.24 7.96 1.70
N ALA A 182 -12.76 9.20 1.74
CA ALA A 182 -14.10 9.51 1.26
C ALA A 182 -14.29 9.25 -0.24
N LYS A 183 -13.23 9.30 -1.07
CA LYS A 183 -13.30 8.88 -2.48
C LYS A 183 -13.53 7.38 -2.61
N GLY A 184 -12.76 6.57 -1.87
CA GLY A 184 -12.97 5.11 -1.80
C GLY A 184 -14.38 4.77 -1.33
N TRP A 185 -14.89 5.48 -0.32
CA TRP A 185 -16.26 5.31 0.17
C TRP A 185 -17.34 5.50 -0.92
N ARG A 186 -17.13 6.34 -1.93
CA ARG A 186 -18.11 6.52 -3.02
C ARG A 186 -18.28 5.26 -3.88
N SER A 187 -17.31 4.34 -3.84
CA SER A 187 -17.42 3.02 -4.48
C SER A 187 -18.02 1.96 -3.56
N ALA A 188 -18.42 2.31 -2.33
CA ALA A 188 -18.84 1.36 -1.32
C ALA A 188 -20.06 0.55 -1.76
N ARG A 189 -20.02 -0.75 -1.49
CA ARG A 189 -21.08 -1.71 -1.74
C ARG A 189 -21.55 -2.30 -0.41
N PRO A 190 -22.85 -2.52 -0.21
CA PRO A 190 -23.33 -3.28 0.96
C PRO A 190 -22.66 -4.65 1.02
N ALA A 191 -22.37 -5.16 2.21
CA ALA A 191 -21.79 -6.50 2.37
C ALA A 191 -22.65 -7.64 1.77
N SER A 192 -23.96 -7.40 1.61
CA SER A 192 -24.89 -8.33 0.98
C SER A 192 -24.86 -8.32 -0.56
N ASP A 193 -24.13 -7.40 -1.19
CA ASP A 193 -24.00 -7.34 -2.65
C ASP A 193 -23.16 -8.55 -3.12
N PRO A 194 -23.71 -9.46 -3.96
CA PRO A 194 -22.99 -10.66 -4.39
C PRO A 194 -21.68 -10.38 -5.13
N ILE A 195 -21.51 -9.19 -5.70
CA ILE A 195 -20.25 -8.84 -6.39
C ILE A 195 -19.08 -8.65 -5.41
N VAL A 196 -19.34 -8.34 -4.14
CA VAL A 196 -18.29 -8.05 -3.14
C VAL A 196 -17.32 -9.21 -2.99
N SER A 197 -17.79 -10.45 -3.02
CA SER A 197 -16.91 -11.63 -2.91
C SER A 197 -15.95 -11.78 -4.10
N SER A 198 -16.28 -11.20 -5.25
CA SER A 198 -15.38 -11.15 -6.42
C SER A 198 -14.44 -9.95 -6.43
N LEU A 199 -14.75 -8.92 -5.63
CA LEU A 199 -13.97 -7.69 -5.51
C LEU A 199 -13.00 -7.70 -4.33
N CYS A 200 -13.25 -8.54 -3.32
CA CYS A 200 -12.30 -8.76 -2.24
C CYS A 200 -11.10 -9.54 -2.77
N GLY A 201 -9.92 -9.14 -2.35
CA GLY A 201 -8.66 -9.78 -2.69
C GLY A 201 -8.24 -10.80 -1.64
N LYS A 202 -6.92 -10.95 -1.51
CA LYS A 202 -6.32 -11.93 -0.59
C LYS A 202 -6.63 -11.61 0.87
N VAL A 203 -6.66 -10.32 1.24
CA VAL A 203 -6.88 -9.92 2.63
C VAL A 203 -8.35 -10.05 2.99
N GLY A 204 -9.24 -9.45 2.19
CA GLY A 204 -10.68 -9.46 2.42
C GLY A 204 -11.25 -10.87 2.44
N GLY A 205 -10.82 -11.74 1.52
CA GLY A 205 -11.25 -13.14 1.46
C GLY A 205 -10.72 -14.04 2.59
N SER A 206 -9.84 -13.55 3.47
CA SER A 206 -9.19 -14.38 4.50
C SER A 206 -9.11 -13.75 5.89
N MET A 207 -9.82 -12.64 6.16
CA MET A 207 -9.74 -11.90 7.44
C MET A 207 -9.94 -12.79 8.67
N ARG A 208 -10.99 -13.62 8.68
CA ARG A 208 -11.30 -14.54 9.79
C ARG A 208 -10.18 -15.55 10.03
N TRP A 209 -9.64 -16.14 8.96
CA TRP A 209 -8.53 -17.06 9.05
C TRP A 209 -7.27 -16.37 9.60
N ARG A 210 -6.95 -15.17 9.11
CA ARG A 210 -5.80 -14.36 9.56
C ARG A 210 -5.88 -14.01 11.03
N LEU A 211 -7.03 -13.55 11.51
CA LEU A 211 -7.25 -13.31 12.93
C LEU A 211 -7.12 -14.59 13.76
N GLY A 212 -7.59 -15.72 13.23
CA GLY A 212 -7.41 -17.03 13.84
C GLY A 212 -5.92 -17.39 14.01
N GLN A 213 -5.11 -17.13 12.99
CA GLN A 213 -3.66 -17.30 13.05
C GLN A 213 -3.03 -16.35 14.08
N MET A 214 -3.39 -15.06 14.06
CA MET A 214 -2.88 -14.09 15.03
C MET A 214 -3.22 -14.46 16.48
N ARG A 215 -4.42 -14.99 16.73
CA ARG A 215 -4.82 -15.46 18.06
C ARG A 215 -3.92 -16.59 18.56
N ALA A 216 -3.48 -17.47 17.65
CA ALA A 216 -2.63 -18.60 17.97
C ALA A 216 -1.16 -18.20 18.15
N TYR A 217 -0.64 -17.29 17.30
CA TYR A 217 0.79 -17.09 17.13
C TYR A 217 1.32 -15.71 17.53
N LEU A 218 0.49 -14.65 17.61
CA LEU A 218 1.00 -13.36 18.10
C LEU A 218 1.40 -13.45 19.58
N PRO A 219 2.42 -12.66 19.99
CA PRO A 219 2.79 -12.53 21.39
C PRO A 219 1.60 -12.22 22.30
N GLN A 220 1.62 -12.76 23.52
CA GLN A 220 0.49 -12.71 24.46
C GLN A 220 -0.03 -11.29 24.71
N ARG A 221 0.83 -10.28 24.63
CA ARG A 221 0.48 -8.87 24.82
C ARG A 221 -0.52 -8.32 23.80
N PHE A 222 -0.62 -8.91 22.60
CA PHE A 222 -1.57 -8.49 21.56
C PHE A 222 -2.89 -9.25 21.58
N ARG A 223 -2.99 -10.36 22.34
CA ARG A 223 -4.20 -11.19 22.41
C ARG A 223 -5.48 -10.43 22.78
N PRO A 224 -5.47 -9.43 23.69
CA PRO A 224 -6.68 -8.66 23.97
C PRO A 224 -7.23 -7.95 22.73
N ALA A 225 -6.37 -7.32 21.93
CA ALA A 225 -6.77 -6.63 20.70
C ALA A 225 -7.32 -7.63 19.66
N VAL A 226 -6.64 -8.76 19.47
CA VAL A 226 -7.09 -9.81 18.55
C VAL A 226 -8.44 -10.38 18.96
N ARG A 227 -8.64 -10.69 20.25
CA ARG A 227 -9.91 -11.23 20.77
C ARG A 227 -11.04 -10.22 20.59
N ASN A 228 -10.84 -8.97 21.02
CA ASN A 228 -11.87 -7.93 20.89
C ASN A 228 -12.25 -7.71 19.41
N THR A 229 -11.29 -7.83 18.50
CA THR A 229 -11.55 -7.72 17.05
C THR A 229 -12.30 -8.94 16.51
N LEU A 230 -11.93 -10.15 16.94
CA LEU A 230 -12.66 -11.39 16.60
C LEU A 230 -14.11 -11.35 17.08
N ASP A 231 -14.36 -10.86 18.29
CA ASP A 231 -15.69 -10.79 18.89
C ASP A 231 -16.62 -9.85 18.11
N ARG A 232 -16.06 -8.88 17.37
CA ARG A 232 -16.78 -7.90 16.54
C ARG A 232 -16.68 -8.16 15.04
N LEU A 233 -16.07 -9.28 14.64
CA LEU A 233 -15.75 -9.53 13.23
C LEU A 233 -17.00 -9.57 12.36
N ASP A 234 -18.10 -10.15 12.85
CA ASP A 234 -19.36 -10.21 12.10
C ASP A 234 -19.96 -8.81 11.87
N GLU A 235 -19.84 -7.89 12.84
CA GLU A 235 -20.25 -6.49 12.69
C GLU A 235 -19.34 -5.76 11.67
N ILE A 236 -18.03 -6.03 11.71
CA ILE A 236 -17.06 -5.46 10.77
C ILE A 236 -17.34 -5.95 9.34
N GLU A 237 -17.54 -7.25 9.14
CA GLU A 237 -17.84 -7.84 7.83
C GLU A 237 -19.17 -7.34 7.26
N ALA A 238 -20.11 -6.91 8.11
CA ALA A 238 -21.38 -6.32 7.73
C ALA A 238 -21.29 -4.83 7.32
N LEU A 239 -20.17 -4.14 7.59
CA LEU A 239 -19.95 -2.78 7.10
C LEU A 239 -19.90 -2.76 5.57
N PRO A 240 -20.21 -1.62 4.92
CA PRO A 240 -20.06 -1.52 3.47
C PRO A 240 -18.60 -1.65 3.05
N TRP A 241 -18.38 -2.39 1.97
CA TRP A 241 -17.08 -2.71 1.40
C TRP A 241 -16.72 -1.67 0.35
N SER A 242 -15.59 -0.99 0.53
CA SER A 242 -15.12 0.07 -0.36
C SER A 242 -13.76 -0.27 -0.94
N LEU A 243 -13.46 0.24 -2.13
CA LEU A 243 -12.14 0.05 -2.74
C LEU A 243 -11.09 0.77 -1.90
N THR A 244 -10.11 0.04 -1.41
CA THR A 244 -9.01 0.57 -0.58
C THR A 244 -7.68 0.50 -1.32
N HIS A 245 -6.68 1.25 -0.85
CA HIS A 245 -5.34 1.24 -1.45
C HIS A 245 -4.53 -0.02 -1.14
N GLY A 246 -4.61 -0.52 0.11
CA GLY A 246 -3.88 -1.71 0.56
C GLY A 246 -2.40 -1.53 0.93
N ASP A 247 -1.81 -0.34 0.79
CA ASP A 247 -0.41 -0.07 1.16
C ASP A 247 -0.16 1.44 1.44
N VAL A 248 -0.91 1.99 2.40
CA VAL A 248 -0.75 3.41 2.77
C VAL A 248 0.40 3.58 3.74
N VAL A 249 1.56 3.97 3.21
CA VAL A 249 2.74 4.39 3.96
C VAL A 249 3.29 5.71 3.41
N PRO A 250 4.08 6.50 4.17
CA PRO A 250 4.58 7.81 3.71
C PRO A 250 5.39 7.75 2.41
N ALA A 251 6.03 6.63 2.09
CA ALA A 251 6.73 6.44 0.82
C ALA A 251 5.79 6.38 -0.40
N ASN A 252 4.56 5.90 -0.20
CA ASN A 252 3.55 5.77 -1.25
C ASN A 252 2.64 7.00 -1.35
N VAL A 253 2.69 7.94 -0.41
CA VAL A 253 1.90 9.18 -0.46
C VAL A 253 2.68 10.25 -1.21
N MET A 254 2.15 10.73 -2.33
CA MET A 254 2.77 11.79 -3.12
C MET A 254 2.27 13.17 -2.70
N VAL A 255 3.21 14.08 -2.52
CA VAL A 255 2.96 15.45 -2.12
C VAL A 255 3.72 16.44 -3.01
N ARG A 256 3.12 17.61 -3.21
CA ARG A 256 3.78 18.75 -3.84
C ARG A 256 4.08 19.79 -2.77
N PRO A 257 5.37 20.03 -2.44
CA PRO A 257 5.76 21.10 -1.54
C PRO A 257 5.25 22.46 -2.03
N PRO A 258 4.98 23.39 -1.11
CA PRO A 258 4.55 24.73 -1.47
C PRO A 258 5.66 25.47 -2.23
N ARG A 259 5.26 26.31 -3.20
CA ARG A 259 6.22 27.09 -4.01
C ARG A 259 6.81 28.28 -3.27
N ASP A 260 6.12 28.73 -2.23
CA ASP A 260 6.52 29.84 -1.37
C ASP A 260 6.20 29.51 0.09
N LYS A 261 6.63 30.39 1.00
CA LYS A 261 6.47 30.23 2.45
C LYS A 261 5.02 30.29 2.96
N HIS A 262 4.04 30.59 2.12
CA HIS A 262 2.63 30.74 2.46
C HIS A 262 1.74 29.66 1.82
N GLY A 263 2.26 28.90 0.85
CA GLY A 263 1.56 27.79 0.24
C GLY A 263 1.36 26.61 1.18
N ALA A 264 0.35 25.80 0.89
CA ALA A 264 0.09 24.54 1.59
C ALA A 264 0.75 23.36 0.86
N LEU A 265 1.10 22.32 1.61
CA LEU A 265 1.49 21.03 1.07
C LEU A 265 0.25 20.39 0.41
N VAL A 266 0.36 19.93 -0.83
CA VAL A 266 -0.78 19.34 -1.56
C VAL A 266 -0.54 17.86 -1.76
N LEU A 267 -1.44 17.00 -1.29
CA LEU A 267 -1.47 15.59 -1.63
C LEU A 267 -1.88 15.45 -3.09
N THR A 268 -1.00 14.90 -3.91
CA THR A 268 -1.20 14.77 -5.36
C THR A 268 -1.68 13.39 -5.76
N GLY A 269 -1.36 12.36 -5.00
CA GLY A 269 -1.85 11.00 -5.24
C GLY A 269 -1.11 9.96 -4.41
N PHE A 270 -1.29 8.71 -4.79
CA PHE A 270 -0.69 7.55 -4.15
C PHE A 270 -0.04 6.65 -5.20
N LEU A 271 1.08 6.02 -4.81
CA LEU A 271 1.82 5.03 -5.57
C LEU A 271 1.54 3.61 -5.04
N ASP A 272 1.92 2.61 -5.82
CA ASP A 272 1.85 1.19 -5.45
C ASP A 272 0.47 0.66 -5.03
N TRP A 273 -0.45 0.70 -5.99
CA TRP A 273 -1.80 0.16 -5.85
C TRP A 273 -1.88 -1.37 -6.03
N ALA A 274 -0.77 -2.10 -5.90
CA ALA A 274 -0.73 -3.54 -6.17
C ALA A 274 -1.56 -4.36 -5.15
N GLU A 275 -1.68 -3.86 -3.92
CA GLU A 275 -2.44 -4.49 -2.83
C GLU A 275 -3.88 -3.95 -2.73
N ALA A 276 -4.33 -3.17 -3.71
CA ALA A 276 -5.67 -2.59 -3.70
C ALA A 276 -6.75 -3.68 -3.80
N GLU A 277 -7.72 -3.62 -2.91
CA GLU A 277 -8.88 -4.50 -2.92
C GLU A 277 -10.07 -3.85 -2.19
N TYR A 278 -11.25 -4.43 -2.36
CA TYR A 278 -12.40 -4.03 -1.56
C TYR A 278 -12.28 -4.61 -0.14
N LEU A 279 -12.41 -3.75 0.86
CA LEU A 279 -12.42 -4.11 2.28
C LEU A 279 -13.55 -3.38 3.01
N PRO A 280 -14.06 -3.91 4.13
CA PRO A 280 -14.98 -3.19 5.00
C PRO A 280 -14.47 -1.80 5.36
N LEU A 281 -15.38 -0.82 5.38
CA LEU A 281 -15.09 0.53 5.83
C LEU A 281 -14.35 0.50 7.18
N GLY A 282 -13.27 1.25 7.28
CA GLY A 282 -12.46 1.30 8.50
C GLY A 282 -11.18 0.48 8.41
N ILE A 283 -11.15 -0.64 7.68
CA ILE A 283 -9.93 -1.47 7.61
C ILE A 283 -8.76 -0.68 6.99
N GLY A 284 -8.99 0.02 5.88
CA GLY A 284 -7.96 0.87 5.25
C GLY A 284 -7.50 2.07 6.08
N LEU A 285 -8.11 2.32 7.25
CA LEU A 285 -7.73 3.44 8.12
C LEU A 285 -6.41 3.22 8.88
N TYR A 286 -5.82 2.02 8.85
CA TYR A 286 -4.50 1.78 9.46
C TYR A 286 -3.45 2.77 8.93
N GLY A 287 -3.57 3.22 7.67
CA GLY A 287 -2.72 4.23 7.07
C GLY A 287 -2.77 5.58 7.78
N LEU A 288 -3.82 5.88 8.54
CA LEU A 288 -3.87 7.06 9.40
C LEU A 288 -2.78 6.98 10.47
N GLU A 289 -2.58 5.83 11.10
CA GLU A 289 -1.58 5.66 12.16
C GLU A 289 -0.16 5.91 11.62
N GLU A 290 0.10 5.52 10.37
CA GLU A 290 1.35 5.86 9.66
C GLU A 290 1.53 7.37 9.41
N LEU A 291 0.45 8.14 9.31
CA LEU A 291 0.48 9.60 9.11
C LEU A 291 0.49 10.41 10.42
N LEU A 292 0.25 9.74 11.57
CA LEU A 292 0.22 10.37 12.89
C LEU A 292 1.57 10.34 13.62
N GLY A 293 2.60 9.77 12.98
CA GLY A 293 3.94 9.72 13.54
C GLY A 293 5.01 9.58 12.47
N GLU A 294 6.22 9.28 12.92
CA GLU A 294 7.36 9.03 12.05
C GLU A 294 8.29 7.98 12.65
N THR A 295 9.01 7.28 11.76
CA THR A 295 10.13 6.43 12.16
C THR A 295 11.38 7.29 12.31
N GLY A 296 11.95 7.28 13.52
CA GLY A 296 13.21 7.94 13.83
C GLY A 296 14.41 7.26 13.16
N ALA A 297 15.57 7.89 13.22
CA ALA A 297 16.83 7.34 12.69
C ALA A 297 17.27 6.03 13.39
N ASP A 298 16.70 5.73 14.57
CA ASP A 298 16.90 4.48 15.30
C ASP A 298 15.95 3.35 14.84
N GLY A 299 15.18 3.59 13.77
CA GLY A 299 14.21 2.65 13.24
C GLY A 299 12.99 2.45 14.14
N ARG A 300 12.74 3.33 15.12
CA ARG A 300 11.55 3.26 15.99
C ARG A 300 10.50 4.27 15.55
N PHE A 301 9.27 3.78 15.43
CA PHE A 301 8.14 4.65 15.23
C PHE A 301 7.77 5.39 16.51
N SER A 302 7.45 6.67 16.37
CA SER A 302 6.89 7.49 17.45
C SER A 302 5.81 8.40 16.90
N TYR A 303 4.74 8.53 17.68
CA TYR A 303 3.66 9.47 17.36
C TYR A 303 4.11 10.91 17.57
N PHE A 304 3.57 11.81 16.75
CA PHE A 304 3.71 13.24 16.97
C PHE A 304 3.03 13.67 18.27
N MET A 305 3.50 14.76 18.87
CA MET A 305 2.90 15.30 20.10
C MET A 305 1.42 15.66 19.92
N GLU A 306 1.03 16.02 18.69
CA GLU A 306 -0.32 16.39 18.29
C GLU A 306 -1.18 15.24 17.74
N ALA A 307 -0.71 13.99 17.80
CA ALA A 307 -1.37 12.84 17.17
C ALA A 307 -2.87 12.72 17.53
N ASP A 308 -3.25 12.92 18.79
CA ASP A 308 -4.66 12.86 19.21
C ASP A 308 -5.50 13.96 18.57
N GLY A 309 -4.98 15.19 18.50
CA GLY A 309 -5.68 16.30 17.85
C GLY A 309 -5.80 16.11 16.33
N LEU A 310 -4.77 15.53 15.71
CA LEU A 310 -4.81 15.14 14.30
C LEU A 310 -5.83 14.02 14.05
N ARG A 311 -5.96 13.04 14.95
CA ARG A 311 -6.95 11.97 14.86
C ARG A 311 -8.38 12.53 14.95
N GLU A 312 -8.65 13.44 15.87
CA GLU A 312 -9.95 14.13 15.95
C GLU A 312 -10.23 14.96 14.68
N LEU A 313 -9.24 15.66 14.15
CA LEU A 313 -9.35 16.39 12.89
C LEU A 313 -9.70 15.46 11.72
N PHE A 314 -9.00 14.32 11.61
CA PHE A 314 -9.28 13.30 10.59
C PHE A 314 -10.75 12.88 10.62
N TRP A 315 -11.23 12.51 11.80
CA TRP A 315 -12.57 11.98 11.97
C TRP A 315 -13.66 13.01 11.72
N SER A 316 -13.48 14.22 12.22
CA SER A 316 -14.37 15.35 11.93
C SER A 316 -14.44 15.62 10.43
N ARG A 317 -13.28 15.66 9.76
CA ARG A 317 -13.22 15.86 8.30
C ARG A 317 -13.86 14.69 7.55
N LEU A 318 -13.58 13.45 7.91
CA LEU A 318 -14.15 12.28 7.25
C LEU A 318 -15.68 12.30 7.35
N ALA A 319 -16.23 12.56 8.54
CA ALA A 319 -17.66 12.64 8.78
C ALA A 319 -18.35 13.69 7.89
N ALA A 320 -17.69 14.84 7.66
CA ALA A 320 -18.19 15.87 6.77
C ALA A 320 -18.17 15.47 5.28
N GLU A 321 -17.26 14.58 4.86
CA GLU A 321 -17.10 14.18 3.46
C GLU A 321 -17.96 12.96 3.06
N VAL A 322 -18.54 12.24 4.04
CA VAL A 322 -19.40 11.06 3.82
C VAL A 322 -20.82 11.24 4.40
N PRO A 323 -21.58 12.26 3.94
CA PRO A 323 -22.93 12.48 4.44
C PRO A 323 -23.81 11.27 4.13
N GLY A 324 -24.37 10.64 5.16
CA GLY A 324 -25.22 9.44 5.02
C GLY A 324 -24.84 8.28 5.94
N ILE A 325 -23.65 8.32 6.54
CA ILE A 325 -23.29 7.44 7.66
C ILE A 325 -22.96 8.27 8.89
N ASP A 326 -23.39 7.78 10.05
CA ASP A 326 -23.13 8.45 11.32
C ASP A 326 -21.82 7.92 11.91
N ILE A 327 -20.72 8.60 11.61
CA ILE A 327 -19.40 8.30 12.17
C ILE A 327 -18.96 9.33 13.22
N GLN A 328 -19.92 10.05 13.81
CA GLN A 328 -19.68 10.96 14.92
C GLN A 328 -19.21 10.18 16.16
N SER A 329 -18.41 10.85 17.00
CA SER A 329 -17.88 10.26 18.22
C SER A 329 -18.99 9.78 19.16
N GLY A 330 -18.84 8.56 19.72
CA GLY A 330 -19.79 7.95 20.64
C GLY A 330 -21.00 7.24 20.01
N THR A 331 -21.05 7.13 18.68
CA THR A 331 -22.12 6.39 17.99
C THR A 331 -21.74 4.91 17.81
N LEU A 332 -22.73 4.02 17.82
CA LEU A 332 -22.47 2.58 17.64
C LEU A 332 -21.80 2.31 16.29
N TYR A 333 -22.26 2.96 15.21
CA TYR A 333 -21.67 2.78 13.88
C TYR A 333 -20.20 3.22 13.88
N ARG A 334 -19.87 4.34 14.54
CA ARG A 334 -18.48 4.75 14.74
C ARG A 334 -17.66 3.70 15.48
N GLU A 335 -18.18 3.13 16.56
CA GLU A 335 -17.47 2.08 17.30
C GLU A 335 -17.14 0.88 16.41
N VAL A 336 -18.03 0.47 15.49
CA VAL A 336 -17.76 -0.64 14.54
C VAL A 336 -16.64 -0.26 13.57
N VAL A 337 -16.66 0.96 13.03
CA VAL A 337 -15.59 1.45 12.12
C VAL A 337 -14.23 1.52 12.83
N GLU A 338 -14.20 1.87 14.11
CA GLU A 338 -12.96 1.84 14.93
C GLU A 338 -12.46 0.42 15.21
N ALA A 339 -13.36 -0.54 15.37
CA ALA A 339 -12.97 -1.96 15.45
C ALA A 339 -12.43 -2.45 14.10
N ALA A 340 -13.02 -2.03 12.97
CA ALA A 340 -12.48 -2.30 11.65
C ALA A 340 -11.11 -1.65 11.43
N HIS A 341 -10.89 -0.43 11.96
CA HIS A 341 -9.56 0.20 11.96
C HIS A 341 -8.53 -0.61 12.76
N THR A 342 -8.92 -1.09 13.95
CA THR A 342 -8.08 -2.00 14.75
C THR A 342 -7.75 -3.28 13.97
N LEU A 343 -8.72 -3.84 13.25
CA LEU A 343 -8.50 -4.98 12.35
C LEU A 343 -7.49 -4.65 11.25
N GLY A 344 -7.59 -3.46 10.63
CA GLY A 344 -6.61 -2.99 9.65
C GLY A 344 -5.18 -2.97 10.18
N VAL A 345 -4.98 -2.42 11.38
CA VAL A 345 -3.68 -2.41 12.06
C VAL A 345 -3.15 -3.83 12.28
N LEU A 346 -4.01 -4.74 12.76
CA LEU A 346 -3.65 -6.14 12.97
C LEU A 346 -3.30 -6.84 11.66
N LEU A 347 -4.06 -6.63 10.59
CA LEU A 347 -3.80 -7.25 9.28
C LEU A 347 -2.50 -6.75 8.67
N TRP A 348 -2.20 -5.45 8.81
CA TRP A 348 -1.03 -4.83 8.23
C TRP A 348 0.27 -5.19 8.95
N HIS A 349 0.31 -5.05 10.28
CA HIS A 349 1.54 -5.28 11.05
C HIS A 349 1.58 -6.67 11.74
N GLY A 350 0.47 -7.39 11.76
CA GLY A 350 0.38 -8.72 12.37
C GLY A 350 0.64 -9.87 11.41
N ILE A 351 0.67 -9.63 10.10
CA ILE A 351 0.99 -10.61 9.06
C ILE A 351 2.35 -10.27 8.46
N ALA A 352 3.20 -11.27 8.32
CA ALA A 352 4.48 -11.06 7.67
C ALA A 352 4.36 -11.03 6.14
N PHE A 353 5.07 -10.12 5.51
CA PHE A 353 5.25 -10.10 4.06
C PHE A 353 6.48 -10.92 3.69
N ASP A 354 6.28 -12.12 3.14
CA ASP A 354 7.37 -12.96 2.62
C ASP A 354 7.29 -12.98 1.08
N ASN A 355 7.78 -11.92 0.43
CA ASN A 355 7.77 -11.77 -1.03
C ASN A 355 6.34 -11.86 -1.63
N GLY A 356 5.37 -11.20 -1.00
CA GLY A 356 3.95 -11.25 -1.38
C GLY A 356 3.21 -12.49 -0.86
N ARG A 357 3.89 -13.41 -0.16
CA ARG A 357 3.23 -14.51 0.56
C ARG A 357 2.80 -14.03 1.94
N LEU A 358 1.50 -13.87 2.11
CA LEU A 358 0.86 -13.45 3.36
C LEU A 358 0.38 -14.69 4.13
N ARG A 359 1.25 -15.64 4.45
CA ARG A 359 0.87 -16.97 4.99
C ARG A 359 1.20 -17.19 6.46
N ARG A 360 1.96 -16.29 7.08
CA ARG A 360 2.37 -16.39 8.49
C ARG A 360 2.14 -15.09 9.25
N VAL A 361 2.10 -15.22 10.57
CA VAL A 361 2.07 -14.11 11.53
C VAL A 361 3.51 -13.63 11.76
N VAL A 362 3.67 -12.37 12.15
CA VAL A 362 4.97 -11.81 12.56
C VAL A 362 5.52 -12.51 13.82
N GLU A 363 6.84 -12.70 13.87
CA GLU A 363 7.54 -13.49 14.91
C GLU A 363 8.60 -12.65 15.65
N GLU A 364 8.72 -12.86 16.97
CA GLU A 364 9.76 -12.22 17.79
C GLU A 364 11.16 -12.67 17.34
N GLY A 365 12.09 -11.73 17.23
CA GLY A 365 13.45 -11.94 16.74
C GLY A 365 13.59 -11.99 15.22
N LYS A 366 12.48 -11.98 14.47
CA LYS A 366 12.47 -11.95 13.00
C LYS A 366 11.82 -10.70 12.44
N ASP A 367 10.64 -10.35 12.96
CA ASP A 367 9.81 -9.25 12.47
C ASP A 367 9.64 -8.16 13.55
N ASP A 368 10.69 -7.91 14.33
CA ASP A 368 10.66 -7.03 15.51
C ASP A 368 10.27 -5.57 15.20
N GLU A 369 10.44 -5.12 13.95
CA GLU A 369 9.95 -3.80 13.52
C GLU A 369 8.42 -3.74 13.53
N GLU A 370 7.76 -4.74 12.95
CA GLU A 370 6.29 -4.81 12.88
C GLU A 370 5.68 -5.03 14.28
N LEU A 371 6.33 -5.84 15.12
CA LEU A 371 5.91 -6.00 16.52
C LEU A 371 6.02 -4.70 17.32
N ARG A 372 7.07 -3.90 17.10
CA ARG A 372 7.22 -2.58 17.73
C ARG A 372 6.16 -1.58 17.23
N ARG A 373 5.71 -1.69 15.98
CA ARG A 373 4.58 -0.92 15.45
C ARG A 373 3.29 -1.28 16.19
N LEU A 374 2.98 -2.57 16.29
CA LEU A 374 1.82 -3.04 17.07
C LEU A 374 1.88 -2.58 18.54
N ASP A 375 3.05 -2.64 19.17
CA ASP A 375 3.24 -2.15 20.53
C ASP A 375 2.91 -0.65 20.65
N SER A 376 3.38 0.16 19.69
CA SER A 376 3.12 1.60 19.67
C SER A 376 1.63 1.90 19.53
N PHE A 377 0.96 1.21 18.60
CA PHE A 377 -0.43 1.48 18.23
C PHE A 377 -1.39 1.02 19.33
N PHE A 378 -1.15 -0.13 19.96
CA PHE A 378 -2.01 -0.62 21.05
C PHE A 378 -1.67 -0.06 22.43
N SER A 379 -0.48 0.50 22.63
CA SER A 379 -0.14 1.19 23.89
C SER A 379 -0.97 2.46 24.10
N GLN A 380 -1.42 3.13 23.03
CA GLN A 380 -2.26 4.32 23.12
C GLN A 380 -3.72 4.01 23.48
N SER A 381 -4.29 2.92 22.96
CA SER A 381 -5.67 2.51 23.27
C SER A 381 -5.90 2.26 24.77
N THR A 382 -4.83 1.92 25.51
CA THR A 382 -4.87 1.75 26.97
C THR A 382 -4.96 3.07 27.75
N LYS A 383 -4.61 4.22 27.14
CA LYS A 383 -4.70 5.54 27.79
C LYS A 383 -6.13 6.07 27.83
N SER A 384 -6.94 5.77 26.81
CA SER A 384 -8.33 6.22 26.69
C SER A 384 -9.25 5.59 27.77
N VAL A 385 -8.97 4.37 28.20
CA VAL A 385 -9.77 3.66 29.22
C VAL A 385 -9.50 4.15 30.65
N LYS A 386 -8.35 4.77 30.92
CA LYS A 386 -7.96 5.17 32.29
C LYS A 386 -8.48 6.54 32.75
N VAL A 387 -9.10 7.35 31.88
CA VAL A 387 -9.64 8.67 32.27
C VAL A 387 -11.11 8.59 32.75
N GLY A 388 -11.76 7.44 32.61
CA GLY A 388 -13.19 7.25 32.93
C GLY A 388 -13.54 6.73 34.33
N VAL A 389 -12.60 6.63 35.29
CA VAL A 389 -12.93 6.22 36.68
C VAL A 389 -12.13 7.03 37.70
N GLY A 390 -12.77 8.08 38.22
CA GLY A 390 -12.32 8.86 39.38
C GLY A 390 -13.43 9.82 39.83
N ARG A 391 -14.54 9.25 40.32
CA ARG A 391 -15.06 9.38 41.70
C ARG A 391 -15.52 10.78 42.12
N SER A 392 -16.84 10.89 42.18
CA SER A 392 -17.64 11.66 43.15
C SER A 392 -17.15 11.54 44.59
#